data_AF-A0A3Q2PIK7-F1
#
_entry.id   AF-A0A3Q2PIK7-F1
#
_cell.length_a   1.000
_cell.length_b   1.000
_cell.length_c   1.000
_cell.angle_alpha   90.00
_cell.angle_beta   90.00
_cell.angle_gamma   90.00
#
_symmetry.space_group_name_H-M   'P 1'
#
loop_
_entity.id
_entity.type
_entity.pdbx_description
1 polymer ?
#
loop_
_entity_poly.entity_id
_entity_poly.type
_entity_poly.pdbx_seq_one_letter_code
_entity_poly.pdbx_strand_id
1 'polypeptide(L)'
;VSKQHDEVKTKPGDGPVSNEPKTHVRDQWATKMEFILAVAGHIVGLGNVWRFPYLCYKNGGGVFFIPYVLFLFTCGIPLFFLETSLGQFTSQGGITCWRKICPLFEGLGYGSQVVVLYTLVYYIIILAWTFLYLFSSFRSELPWVSCNNSWNTGSETTFFYVHANALYFLC
;
A
#
# COMPACT_ATOMS: atom_id res chain seq x y z
N VAL A 1 13.24 -33.62 -36.02
CA VAL A 1 12.75 -35.00 -35.77
C VAL A 1 13.42 -35.50 -34.50
N SER A 2 12.80 -35.27 -33.33
CA SER A 2 12.32 -36.31 -32.37
C SER A 2 13.42 -37.31 -31.97
N LYS A 3 13.80 -37.50 -30.70
CA LYS A 3 13.04 -37.77 -29.46
C LYS A 3 13.96 -37.43 -28.25
N GLN A 4 13.56 -36.76 -27.16
CA GLN A 4 12.60 -37.08 -26.09
C GLN A 4 13.18 -37.98 -24.98
N HIS A 5 13.20 -37.43 -23.76
CA HIS A 5 13.21 -38.06 -22.43
C HIS A 5 14.36 -39.02 -22.08
N ASP A 6 15.15 -38.63 -21.08
CA ASP A 6 15.58 -39.58 -20.05
C ASP A 6 15.32 -39.00 -18.66
N GLU A 7 14.48 -39.72 -17.94
CA GLU A 7 14.03 -39.46 -16.58
C GLU A 7 15.17 -39.58 -15.57
N VAL A 8 14.98 -38.80 -14.51
CA VAL A 8 15.51 -38.93 -13.15
C VAL A 8 15.95 -40.36 -12.80
N LYS A 9 17.24 -40.50 -12.47
CA LYS A 9 17.77 -41.67 -11.76
C LYS A 9 18.41 -41.22 -10.45
N THR A 10 17.60 -41.10 -9.41
CA THR A 10 18.08 -40.93 -8.03
C THR A 10 18.73 -42.25 -7.58
N LYS A 11 20.00 -42.20 -7.16
CA LYS A 11 20.59 -43.20 -6.26
C LYS A 11 21.39 -42.50 -5.14
N PRO A 12 21.36 -43.07 -3.92
CA PRO A 12 21.86 -42.45 -2.71
C PRO A 12 23.36 -42.72 -2.54
N GLY A 13 24.10 -41.70 -2.14
CA GLY A 13 25.53 -41.82 -1.82
C GLY A 13 26.05 -40.51 -1.27
N ASP A 14 26.43 -40.54 0.01
CA ASP A 14 27.15 -39.49 0.73
C ASP A 14 28.27 -38.88 -0.13
N GLY A 15 28.07 -37.63 -0.53
CA GLY A 15 29.13 -36.73 -1.00
C GLY A 15 29.17 -35.54 -0.06
N PRO A 16 30.34 -34.91 0.17
CA PRO A 16 30.45 -33.82 1.12
C PRO A 16 29.46 -32.75 0.72
N VAL A 17 28.53 -32.40 1.62
CA VAL A 17 27.69 -31.23 1.49
C VAL A 17 28.65 -30.05 1.38
N SER A 18 28.95 -29.64 0.16
CA SER A 18 29.59 -28.36 -0.09
C SER A 18 28.57 -27.35 0.42
N ASN A 19 28.85 -26.82 1.60
CA ASN A 19 28.27 -25.58 2.10
C ASN A 19 28.78 -24.45 1.21
N GLU A 20 28.47 -24.50 -0.08
CA GLU A 20 28.53 -23.32 -0.91
C GLU A 20 27.47 -22.38 -0.34
N PRO A 21 27.84 -21.16 0.07
CA PRO A 21 26.84 -20.18 0.46
C PRO A 21 25.98 -20.00 -0.78
N LYS A 22 24.75 -20.53 -0.76
CA LYS A 22 23.73 -20.22 -1.76
C LYS A 22 23.68 -18.71 -1.80
N THR A 23 24.29 -18.12 -2.82
CA THR A 23 24.18 -16.70 -3.07
C THR A 23 22.69 -16.47 -3.19
N HIS A 24 22.11 -15.75 -2.24
CA HIS A 24 20.68 -15.56 -2.16
C HIS A 24 20.26 -14.69 -3.35
N VAL A 25 20.05 -15.33 -4.49
CA VAL A 25 19.56 -14.69 -5.71
C VAL A 25 18.17 -14.16 -5.36
N ARG A 26 17.96 -12.86 -5.60
CA ARG A 26 16.70 -12.20 -5.28
C ARG A 26 15.59 -12.82 -6.13
N ASP A 27 14.51 -13.23 -5.47
CA ASP A 27 13.30 -13.67 -6.16
C ASP A 27 12.78 -12.56 -7.08
N GLN A 28 12.55 -12.93 -8.33
CA GLN A 28 11.97 -12.07 -9.36
C GLN A 28 10.46 -12.24 -9.38
N TRP A 29 9.75 -11.19 -9.81
CA TRP A 29 8.32 -11.28 -10.06
C TRP A 29 8.04 -12.34 -11.13
N ALA A 30 7.03 -13.19 -10.90
CA ALA A 30 6.70 -14.26 -11.85
C ALA A 30 6.12 -13.68 -13.15
N THR A 31 5.38 -12.57 -13.06
CA THR A 31 4.82 -11.89 -14.23
C THR A 31 4.89 -10.36 -14.11
N LYS A 32 5.05 -9.66 -15.25
CA LYS A 32 4.96 -8.19 -15.32
C LYS A 32 3.64 -7.62 -14.77
N MET A 33 2.54 -8.37 -14.92
CA MET A 33 1.25 -7.97 -14.37
C MET A 33 1.24 -7.91 -12.84
N GLU A 34 1.91 -8.84 -12.15
CA GLU A 34 1.99 -8.82 -10.68
C GLU A 34 2.72 -7.56 -10.20
N PHE A 35 3.78 -7.18 -10.91
CA PHE A 35 4.50 -5.95 -10.64
C PHE A 35 3.60 -4.71 -10.86
N ILE A 36 2.90 -4.63 -11.99
CA ILE A 36 2.00 -3.49 -12.28
C ILE A 36 0.86 -3.44 -11.26
N LEU A 37 0.30 -4.58 -10.86
CA LEU A 37 -0.77 -4.66 -9.86
C LEU A 37 -0.27 -4.19 -8.49
N ALA A 38 0.93 -4.60 -8.08
CA ALA A 38 1.54 -4.16 -6.83
C ALA A 38 1.79 -2.63 -6.83
N VAL A 39 2.31 -2.09 -7.94
CA VAL A 39 2.50 -0.65 -8.13
C VAL A 39 1.16 0.10 -8.11
N ALA A 40 0.15 -0.40 -8.82
CA ALA A 40 -1.17 0.21 -8.86
C ALA A 40 -1.81 0.23 -7.46
N GLY A 41 -1.69 -0.85 -6.70
CA GLY A 41 -2.16 -0.91 -5.30
C GLY A 41 -1.41 0.05 -4.38
N HIS A 42 -0.13 0.31 -4.62
CA HIS A 42 0.63 1.32 -3.88
C HIS A 42 0.16 2.76 -4.18
N ILE A 43 -0.19 3.06 -5.43
CA ILE A 43 -0.63 4.40 -5.86
C ILE A 43 -2.10 4.66 -5.47
N VAL A 44 -2.96 3.65 -5.57
CA VAL A 44 -4.40 3.75 -5.28
C VAL A 44 -4.64 3.49 -3.78
N GLY A 45 -4.35 4.50 -2.94
CA GLY A 45 -4.63 4.45 -1.51
C GLY A 45 -6.05 4.90 -1.13
N LEU A 46 -6.62 4.32 -0.07
CA LEU A 46 -7.93 4.73 0.50
C LEU A 46 -7.99 6.25 0.80
N GLY A 47 -6.86 6.83 1.21
CA GLY A 47 -6.71 8.27 1.43
C GLY A 47 -6.91 9.12 0.17
N ASN A 48 -6.56 8.61 -1.01
CA ASN A 48 -6.78 9.33 -2.27
C ASN A 48 -8.28 9.38 -2.62
N VAL A 49 -9.07 8.37 -2.24
CA VAL A 49 -10.50 8.28 -2.58
C VAL A 49 -11.33 9.37 -1.91
N TRP A 50 -11.07 9.71 -0.63
CA TRP A 50 -11.82 10.76 0.06
C TRP A 50 -11.15 12.13 0.02
N ARG A 51 -9.81 12.18 -0.06
CA ARG A 51 -9.09 13.45 0.06
C ARG A 51 -9.10 14.21 -1.25
N PHE A 52 -9.01 13.49 -2.37
CA PHE A 52 -9.05 14.10 -3.69
C PHE A 52 -10.38 14.85 -3.94
N PRO A 53 -11.57 14.25 -3.73
CA PRO A 53 -12.83 14.97 -3.87
C PRO A 53 -12.96 16.18 -2.94
N TYR A 54 -12.52 16.03 -1.67
CA TYR A 54 -12.56 17.12 -0.70
C TYR A 54 -11.70 18.33 -1.11
N LEU A 55 -10.48 18.06 -1.61
CA LEU A 55 -9.56 19.12 -2.06
C LEU A 55 -10.06 19.80 -3.33
N CYS A 56 -10.59 19.03 -4.29
CA CYS A 56 -11.21 19.58 -5.49
C CYS A 56 -12.38 20.49 -5.12
N TYR A 57 -13.28 20.07 -4.24
CA TYR A 57 -14.43 20.88 -3.84
C TYR A 57 -14.01 22.21 -3.21
N LYS A 58 -13.01 22.20 -2.31
CA LYS A 58 -12.55 23.41 -1.63
C LYS A 58 -11.78 24.38 -2.52
N ASN A 59 -11.06 23.89 -3.52
CA ASN A 59 -10.17 24.69 -4.37
C ASN A 59 -10.76 25.07 -5.74
N GLY A 60 -12.08 25.21 -5.83
CA GLY A 60 -12.75 25.66 -7.07
C GLY A 60 -13.03 24.54 -8.09
N GLY A 61 -13.20 23.31 -7.62
CA GLY A 61 -13.64 22.17 -8.42
C GLY A 61 -12.60 21.72 -9.45
N GLY A 62 -12.99 21.73 -10.72
CA GLY A 62 -12.18 21.23 -11.84
C GLY A 62 -10.93 22.06 -12.15
N VAL A 63 -10.87 23.33 -11.72
CA VAL A 63 -9.70 24.20 -11.97
C VAL A 63 -8.47 23.74 -11.17
N PHE A 64 -8.68 23.10 -10.01
CA PHE A 64 -7.62 22.50 -9.20
C PHE A 64 -6.88 21.36 -9.92
N PHE A 65 -7.46 20.79 -10.97
CA PHE A 65 -6.87 19.69 -11.73
C PHE A 65 -5.66 20.15 -12.56
N ILE A 66 -5.63 21.41 -13.00
CA ILE A 66 -4.56 21.98 -13.84
C ILE A 66 -3.20 21.96 -13.10
N PRO A 67 -3.06 22.58 -11.91
CA PRO A 67 -1.80 22.52 -11.16
C PRO A 67 -1.49 21.09 -10.72
N TYR A 68 -2.50 20.29 -10.36
CA TYR A 68 -2.29 18.89 -9.94
C TYR A 68 -1.62 18.05 -11.04
N VAL A 69 -2.12 18.13 -12.27
CA VAL A 69 -1.56 17.41 -13.42
C VAL A 69 -0.16 17.92 -13.76
N LEU A 70 0.07 19.24 -13.70
CA LEU A 70 1.40 19.81 -13.92
C LEU A 70 2.43 19.25 -12.93
N PHE A 71 2.14 19.30 -11.62
CA PHE A 71 3.02 18.72 -10.60
C PHE A 71 3.20 17.21 -10.75
N LEU A 72 2.16 16.50 -11.20
CA LEU A 72 2.25 15.06 -11.47
C LEU A 72 3.23 14.77 -12.62
N PHE A 73 3.21 15.53 -13.70
CA PHE A 73 4.14 15.35 -14.81
C PHE A 73 5.55 15.88 -14.50
N THR A 74 5.69 17.02 -13.82
CA THR A 74 7.00 17.63 -13.55
C THR A 74 7.74 17.00 -12.38
N CYS A 75 7.02 16.48 -11.38
CA CYS A 75 7.61 15.97 -10.14
C CYS A 75 7.18 14.52 -9.87
N GLY A 76 5.90 14.20 -9.99
CA GLY A 76 5.37 12.86 -9.68
C GLY A 76 6.01 11.75 -10.51
N ILE A 77 5.91 11.84 -11.84
CA ILE A 77 6.44 10.84 -12.76
C ILE A 77 7.97 10.74 -12.66
N PRO A 78 8.75 11.83 -12.65
CA PRO A 78 10.19 11.76 -12.48
C PRO A 78 10.62 11.10 -11.16
N LEU A 79 9.95 11.40 -10.05
CA LEU A 79 10.25 10.78 -8.75
C LEU A 79 9.92 9.28 -8.75
N PHE A 80 8.75 8.90 -9.30
CA PHE A 80 8.35 7.50 -9.42
C PHE A 80 9.33 6.70 -10.30
N PHE A 81 9.75 7.28 -11.42
CA PHE A 81 10.74 6.66 -12.31
C PHE A 81 12.10 6.53 -11.63
N LEU A 82 12.55 7.56 -10.90
CA LEU A 82 13.80 7.52 -10.14
C LEU A 82 13.77 6.43 -9.08
N GLU A 83 12.70 6.35 -8.29
CA GLU A 83 12.55 5.33 -7.26
C GLU A 83 12.53 3.92 -7.84
N THR A 84 11.75 3.70 -8.91
CA THR A 84 11.65 2.40 -9.58
C THR A 84 12.99 2.00 -10.20
N SER A 85 13.67 2.93 -10.87
CA SER A 85 14.98 2.68 -11.49
C SER A 85 16.06 2.37 -10.45
N LEU A 86 16.07 3.08 -9.31
CA LEU A 86 16.97 2.80 -8.20
C LEU A 86 16.69 1.44 -7.55
N GLY A 87 15.42 1.08 -7.39
CA GLY A 87 15.01 -0.23 -6.89
C GLY A 87 15.46 -1.38 -7.80
N GLN A 88 15.33 -1.21 -9.12
CA GLN A 88 15.79 -2.19 -10.11
C GLN A 88 17.31 -2.25 -10.20
N PHE A 89 18.01 -1.11 -10.21
CA PHE A 89 19.47 -1.03 -10.30
C PHE A 89 20.16 -1.69 -9.11
N THR A 90 19.71 -1.39 -7.89
CA THR A 90 20.37 -1.89 -6.68
C THR A 90 19.92 -3.30 -6.32
N SER A 91 18.74 -3.73 -6.79
CA SER A 91 18.16 -5.07 -6.55
C SER A 91 18.18 -5.49 -5.07
N GLN A 92 18.13 -4.51 -4.17
CA GLN A 92 18.22 -4.67 -2.71
C GLN A 92 17.22 -3.72 -2.03
N GLY A 93 16.83 -4.06 -0.79
CA GLY A 93 15.85 -3.28 -0.03
C GLY A 93 16.29 -1.84 0.23
N GLY A 94 15.32 -0.95 0.49
CA GLY A 94 15.53 0.50 0.59
C GLY A 94 16.69 0.93 1.48
N ILE A 95 16.86 0.32 2.66
CA ILE A 95 17.99 0.63 3.57
C ILE A 95 19.34 0.27 2.94
N THR A 96 19.45 -0.93 2.35
CA THR A 96 20.71 -1.42 1.77
C THR A 96 21.03 -0.71 0.45
N CYS A 97 20.01 -0.22 -0.26
CA CYS A 97 20.15 0.59 -1.46
C CYS A 97 20.91 1.88 -1.19
N TRP A 98 20.50 2.65 -0.17
CA TRP A 98 21.16 3.89 0.20
C TRP A 98 22.61 3.65 0.66
N ARG A 99 22.88 2.57 1.39
CA ARG A 99 24.24 2.19 1.82
C ARG A 99 25.20 1.92 0.67
N LYS A 100 24.72 1.39 -0.47
CA LYS A 100 25.54 1.10 -1.66
C LYS A 100 25.80 2.33 -2.53
N ILE A 101 24.84 3.25 -2.60
CA ILE A 101 24.96 4.46 -3.43
C ILE A 101 25.79 5.52 -2.70
N CYS A 102 25.40 5.85 -1.47
CA CYS A 102 26.05 6.89 -0.67
C CYS A 102 25.75 6.60 0.83
N PRO A 103 26.71 6.12 1.63
CA PRO A 103 26.48 5.80 3.04
C PRO A 103 26.05 7.02 3.87
N LEU A 104 26.32 8.25 3.42
CA LEU A 104 25.84 9.47 4.07
C LEU A 104 24.30 9.60 4.07
N PHE A 105 23.62 9.02 3.08
CA PHE A 105 22.15 9.03 2.98
C PHE A 105 21.49 7.80 3.61
N GLU A 106 22.22 7.01 4.38
CA GLU A 106 21.69 5.83 5.08
C GLU A 106 20.49 6.19 5.99
N GLY A 107 20.51 7.39 6.60
CA GLY A 107 19.40 7.92 7.38
C GLY A 107 18.08 8.07 6.61
N LEU A 108 18.13 8.30 5.28
CA LEU A 108 16.93 8.37 4.45
C LEU A 108 16.25 7.00 4.32
N GLY A 109 17.05 5.93 4.25
CA GLY A 109 16.57 4.55 4.28
C GLY A 109 15.82 4.25 5.57
N TYR A 110 16.44 4.51 6.72
CA TYR A 110 15.80 4.31 8.02
C TYR A 110 14.56 5.19 8.22
N GLY A 111 14.63 6.47 7.84
CA GLY A 111 13.50 7.39 7.91
C GLY A 111 12.30 6.90 7.10
N SER A 112 12.53 6.43 5.87
CA SER A 112 11.46 5.86 5.04
C SER A 112 10.77 4.66 5.69
N GLN A 113 11.53 3.77 6.36
CA GLN A 113 10.96 2.60 7.03
C GLN A 113 10.12 2.97 8.24
N VAL A 114 10.55 3.96 9.03
CA VAL A 114 9.76 4.45 10.18
C VAL A 114 8.44 5.06 9.70
N VAL A 115 8.47 5.84 8.62
CA VAL A 115 7.25 6.41 8.02
C VAL A 115 6.30 5.32 7.52
N VAL A 116 6.82 4.29 6.84
CA VAL A 116 6.02 3.15 6.38
C VAL A 116 5.42 2.38 7.56
N LEU A 117 6.18 2.16 8.63
CA LEU A 117 5.70 1.49 9.84
C LEU A 117 4.55 2.28 10.50
N TYR A 118 4.73 3.59 10.68
CA TYR A 118 3.70 4.45 11.25
C TYR A 118 2.43 4.45 10.40
N THR A 119 2.61 4.53 9.08
CA THR A 119 1.51 4.46 8.10
C THR A 119 0.78 3.11 8.22
N LEU A 120 1.49 1.99 8.28
CA LEU A 120 0.90 0.65 8.41
C LEU A 120 0.03 0.54 9.67
N VAL A 121 0.52 1.01 10.83
CA VAL A 121 -0.22 0.93 12.11
C VAL A 121 -1.54 1.68 12.02
N TYR A 122 -1.52 2.92 11.52
CA TYR A 122 -2.73 3.71 11.33
C TYR A 122 -3.71 3.08 10.31
N TYR A 123 -3.19 2.57 9.19
CA TYR A 123 -4.02 1.95 8.16
C TYR A 123 -4.65 0.63 8.62
N ILE A 124 -3.98 -0.20 9.42
CA ILE A 124 -4.55 -1.42 9.97
C ILE A 124 -5.78 -1.10 10.84
N ILE A 125 -5.72 -0.04 11.64
CA ILE A 125 -6.86 0.40 12.47
C ILE A 125 -8.04 0.77 11.56
N ILE A 126 -7.83 1.59 10.52
CA ILE A 126 -8.89 1.96 9.57
C ILE A 126 -9.47 0.74 8.86
N LEU A 127 -8.62 -0.19 8.44
CA LEU A 127 -9.08 -1.44 7.81
C LEU A 127 -9.94 -2.24 8.79
N ALA A 128 -9.55 -2.37 10.05
CA ALA A 128 -10.33 -3.05 11.07
C ALA A 128 -11.72 -2.42 11.26
N TRP A 129 -11.80 -1.08 11.33
CA TRP A 129 -13.09 -0.37 11.34
C TRP A 129 -13.91 -0.64 10.09
N THR A 130 -13.28 -0.58 8.91
CA THR A 130 -13.94 -0.82 7.62
C THR A 130 -14.52 -2.23 7.54
N PHE A 131 -13.76 -3.24 7.98
CA PHE A 131 -14.25 -4.62 8.07
C PHE A 131 -15.42 -4.76 9.06
N LEU A 132 -15.34 -4.11 10.22
CA LEU A 132 -16.44 -4.11 11.19
C LEU A 132 -17.74 -3.52 10.60
N TYR A 133 -17.64 -2.37 9.91
CA TYR A 133 -18.79 -1.76 9.23
C TYR A 133 -19.28 -2.59 8.04
N LEU A 134 -18.38 -3.26 7.30
CA LEU A 134 -18.73 -4.17 6.22
C LEU A 134 -19.56 -5.34 6.75
N PHE A 135 -19.12 -6.01 7.82
CA PHE A 135 -19.87 -7.09 8.44
C PHE A 135 -21.20 -6.62 9.05
N SER A 136 -21.22 -5.41 9.62
CA SER A 136 -22.45 -4.81 10.17
C SER A 136 -23.46 -4.41 9.09
N SER A 137 -23.02 -4.21 7.85
CA SER A 137 -23.88 -3.88 6.70
C SER A 137 -24.67 -5.07 6.16
N PHE A 138 -24.30 -6.31 6.51
CA PHE A 138 -25.08 -7.50 6.15
C PHE A 138 -26.32 -7.70 7.04
N ARG A 139 -26.56 -6.82 8.01
CA ARG A 139 -27.80 -6.82 8.80
C ARG A 139 -28.94 -6.19 8.00
N SER A 140 -30.16 -6.71 8.14
CA SER A 140 -31.35 -6.23 7.43
C SER A 140 -31.70 -4.78 7.76
N GLU A 141 -31.48 -4.39 9.02
CA GLU A 141 -31.60 -3.00 9.49
C GLU A 141 -30.22 -2.51 9.89
N LEU A 142 -29.77 -1.41 9.28
CA LEU A 142 -28.44 -0.87 9.49
C LEU A 142 -28.41 -0.17 10.87
N PRO A 143 -27.46 -0.52 11.76
CA PRO A 143 -27.50 -0.06 13.15
C PRO A 143 -27.29 1.46 13.30
N TRP A 144 -26.80 2.14 12.26
CA TRP A 144 -26.61 3.59 12.24
C TRP A 144 -27.76 4.38 11.59
N VAL A 145 -28.82 3.71 11.12
CA VAL A 145 -30.01 4.39 10.56
C VAL A 145 -30.95 4.87 11.67
N SER A 146 -30.99 4.12 12.78
CA SER A 146 -31.91 4.37 13.89
C SER A 146 -31.18 4.91 15.11
N CYS A 147 -31.79 5.89 15.78
CA CYS A 147 -31.29 6.44 17.04
C CYS A 147 -31.71 5.63 18.29
N ASN A 148 -32.26 4.42 18.12
CA ASN A 148 -32.72 3.56 19.22
C ASN A 148 -31.69 2.50 19.63
N ASN A 149 -30.43 2.89 19.83
CA ASN A 149 -29.37 1.99 20.29
C ASN A 149 -28.91 2.33 21.71
N SER A 150 -28.36 1.34 22.41
CA SER A 150 -27.90 1.49 23.80
C SER A 150 -26.70 2.42 23.96
N TRP A 151 -26.00 2.75 22.87
CA TRP A 151 -24.87 3.67 22.85
C TRP A 151 -25.25 5.11 22.48
N ASN A 152 -26.52 5.38 22.19
CA ASN A 152 -26.98 6.71 21.80
C ASN A 152 -27.33 7.57 23.02
N THR A 153 -27.01 8.85 22.97
CA THR A 153 -27.12 9.79 24.10
C THR A 153 -28.24 10.80 23.90
N GLY A 154 -29.50 10.38 24.03
CA GLY A 154 -30.68 11.23 24.31
C GLY A 154 -31.01 12.41 23.36
N SER A 155 -30.21 12.68 22.33
CA SER A 155 -30.44 13.74 21.36
C SER A 155 -31.14 13.15 20.15
N GLU A 156 -32.46 13.34 20.06
CA GLU A 156 -33.34 12.76 19.03
C GLU A 156 -33.10 13.27 17.59
N THR A 157 -31.96 13.91 17.32
CA THR A 157 -31.61 14.45 16.01
C THR A 157 -30.56 13.59 15.34
N THR A 158 -30.96 12.84 14.31
CA THR A 158 -30.05 12.17 13.39
C THR A 158 -29.31 13.22 12.55
N PHE A 159 -28.12 13.66 12.97
CA PHE A 159 -27.27 14.53 12.16
C PHE A 159 -26.09 13.73 11.61
N PHE A 160 -26.02 13.58 10.28
CA PHE A 160 -24.81 13.11 9.60
C PHE A 160 -23.72 14.17 9.72
N TYR A 161 -22.99 14.20 10.85
CA TYR A 161 -21.89 15.13 11.05
C TYR A 161 -20.62 14.58 10.40
N VAL A 162 -20.45 14.82 9.09
CA VAL A 162 -19.16 14.59 8.40
C VAL A 162 -18.22 15.73 8.78
N HIS A 163 -17.51 15.62 9.91
CA HIS A 163 -16.39 16.50 10.21
C HIS A 163 -15.05 15.80 10.00
N ALA A 164 -14.52 16.02 8.79
CA ALA A 164 -13.12 15.98 8.32
C ALA A 164 -12.13 14.88 8.74
N ASN A 165 -12.23 14.16 9.87
CA ASN A 165 -11.26 13.13 10.28
C ASN A 165 -11.81 12.00 11.17
N ALA A 166 -13.11 11.92 11.42
CA ALA A 166 -13.70 10.81 12.18
C ALA A 166 -15.18 10.61 11.82
N LEU A 167 -15.56 9.35 11.61
CA LEU A 167 -16.97 8.92 11.62
C LEU A 167 -17.39 8.82 13.09
N TYR A 168 -17.78 9.94 13.69
CA TYR A 168 -18.53 9.87 14.93
C TYR A 168 -20.00 9.66 14.59
N PHE A 169 -20.50 8.44 14.82
CA PHE A 169 -21.93 8.21 14.96
C PHE A 169 -22.34 8.73 16.34
N LEU A 170 -22.48 10.05 16.45
CA LEU A 170 -23.05 10.70 17.62
C LEU A 170 -24.55 10.82 17.39
N CYS A 171 -25.28 9.86 17.94
CA CYS A 171 -26.59 10.09 18.52
C CYS A 171 -26.40 9.99 20.05
#